data_AF-A0A539DHW9-F1
#
_entry.id   AF-A0A539DHW9-F1
#
_cell.length_a   1.000
_cell.length_b   1.000
_cell.length_c   1.000
_cell.angle_alpha   90.00
_cell.angle_beta   90.00
_cell.angle_gamma   90.00
#
_symmetry.space_group_name_H-M   'P 1'
#
loop_
_entity.id
_entity.type
_entity.pdbx_description
1 polymer ?
#
loop_
_entity_poly.entity_id
_entity_poly.type
_entity_poly.pdbx_seq_one_letter_code
_entity_poly.pdbx_strand_id
1 'polypeptide(L)'
;MVESYRLRSHFESGRGVGIQGVLPKGPVTLLRLGGVTMERLWCAEGDLIESGDAENLCRTQAKIHLTDGNVGELLHSPLGNHIVLVPGHHAARLRAWWETVIH
;
A
#
# COMPACT_ATOMS: atom_id res chain seq x y z
N MET A 1 -1.70 -14.42 -0.01
CA MET A 1 -1.52 -12.98 0.30
C MET A 1 -0.62 -12.77 1.53
N VAL A 2 -0.70 -13.60 2.57
CA VAL A 2 0.29 -13.64 3.66
C VAL A 2 0.86 -15.06 3.80
N GLU A 3 2.14 -15.18 4.10
CA GLU A 3 2.83 -16.47 4.30
C GLU A 3 2.64 -16.98 5.74
N SER A 4 2.62 -16.05 6.70
CA SER A 4 2.39 -16.31 8.11
C SER A 4 1.85 -15.06 8.80
N TYR A 5 1.40 -15.19 10.04
CA TYR A 5 0.99 -14.05 10.86
C TYR A 5 1.34 -14.25 12.33
N ARG A 6 1.45 -13.15 13.07
CA ARG A 6 1.53 -13.12 14.53
C ARG A 6 0.62 -12.06 15.13
N LEU A 7 0.18 -12.28 16.35
CA LEU A 7 -0.55 -11.30 17.14
C LEU A 7 0.43 -10.36 17.84
N ARG A 8 0.11 -9.07 17.84
CA ARG A 8 0.87 -8.01 18.51
C ARG A 8 -0.08 -7.24 19.42
N SER A 9 0.35 -6.87 20.62
CA SER A 9 -0.40 -5.89 21.43
C SER A 9 -0.16 -4.48 20.88
N HIS A 10 -1.10 -3.56 21.09
CA HIS A 10 -0.90 -2.16 20.70
C HIS A 10 0.35 -1.56 21.39
N PHE A 11 1.25 -0.94 20.61
CA PHE A 11 2.56 -0.48 21.11
C PHE A 11 2.41 0.49 22.29
N GLU A 12 1.56 1.50 22.15
CA GLU A 12 1.50 2.62 23.10
C GLU A 12 0.72 2.31 24.37
N SER A 13 -0.27 1.41 24.29
CA SER A 13 -1.23 1.18 25.39
C SER A 13 -1.19 -0.24 25.95
N GLY A 14 -0.57 -1.20 25.22
CA GLY A 14 -0.70 -2.63 25.51
C GLY A 14 -2.13 -3.17 25.37
N ARG A 15 -3.11 -2.34 24.96
CA ARG A 15 -4.52 -2.69 24.88
C ARG A 15 -4.96 -2.87 23.44
N GLY A 16 -5.67 -3.96 23.17
CA GLY A 16 -6.12 -4.33 21.82
C GLY A 16 -5.10 -5.19 21.07
N VAL A 17 -5.60 -5.93 20.09
CA VAL A 17 -4.84 -6.91 19.31
C VAL A 17 -4.63 -6.39 17.89
N GLY A 18 -3.37 -6.30 17.49
CA GLY A 18 -2.93 -6.09 16.12
C GLY A 18 -2.54 -7.41 15.45
N ILE A 19 -2.76 -7.48 14.14
CA ILE A 19 -2.27 -8.58 13.31
C ILE A 19 -1.07 -8.06 12.52
N GLN A 20 0.03 -8.79 12.60
CA GLN A 20 1.18 -8.61 11.73
C GLN A 20 1.29 -9.83 10.83
N GLY A 21 1.03 -9.65 9.54
CA GLY A 21 1.29 -10.64 8.51
C GLY A 21 2.70 -10.50 7.94
N VAL A 22 3.25 -11.62 7.46
CA VAL A 22 4.42 -11.64 6.57
C VAL A 22 3.90 -11.68 5.14
N LEU A 23 4.14 -10.60 4.40
CA LEU A 23 3.80 -10.49 2.99
C LEU A 23 4.93 -11.10 2.14
N PRO A 24 4.59 -11.91 1.12
CA PRO A 24 5.57 -12.44 0.19
C PRO A 24 6.23 -11.29 -0.58
N LYS A 25 7.52 -11.44 -0.86
CA LYS A 25 8.26 -10.51 -1.71
C LYS A 25 7.84 -10.65 -3.16
N GLY A 26 8.09 -9.60 -3.93
CA GLY A 26 7.87 -9.59 -5.38
C GLY A 26 7.01 -8.42 -5.83
N PRO A 27 6.52 -8.46 -7.08
CA PRO A 27 5.91 -7.31 -7.71
C PRO A 27 4.60 -6.92 -7.04
N VAL A 28 4.36 -5.62 -6.98
CA VAL A 28 3.13 -5.02 -6.46
C VAL A 28 2.73 -3.81 -7.30
N THR A 29 1.42 -3.56 -7.34
CA THR A 29 0.83 -2.33 -7.82
C THR A 29 0.22 -1.58 -6.64
N LEU A 30 0.55 -0.31 -6.52
CA LEU A 30 -0.01 0.61 -5.55
C LEU A 30 -0.98 1.56 -6.24
N LEU A 31 -2.09 1.85 -5.57
CA LEU A 31 -2.99 2.92 -6.00
C LEU A 31 -3.54 3.72 -4.82
N ARG A 32 -3.84 4.98 -5.10
CA ARG A 32 -4.57 5.88 -4.22
C ARG A 32 -5.57 6.67 -5.06
N LEU A 33 -6.84 6.59 -4.67
CA LEU A 33 -7.92 7.38 -5.23
C LEU A 33 -8.20 8.57 -4.31
N GLY A 34 -8.54 9.71 -4.89
CA GLY A 34 -8.93 10.91 -4.16
C GLY A 34 -9.49 11.98 -5.07
N GLY A 35 -9.46 13.24 -4.63
CA GLY A 35 -10.20 14.32 -5.29
C GLY A 35 -11.57 14.55 -4.64
N VAL A 36 -12.27 15.61 -5.06
CA VAL A 36 -13.54 16.01 -4.43
C VAL A 36 -14.62 14.95 -4.65
N THR A 37 -14.58 14.28 -5.80
CA THR A 37 -15.55 13.27 -6.23
C THR A 37 -14.89 11.90 -6.43
N MET A 38 -13.74 11.65 -5.79
CA MET A 38 -12.91 10.44 -5.99
C MET A 38 -12.45 10.27 -7.45
N GLU A 39 -12.30 11.37 -8.17
CA GLU A 39 -12.02 11.39 -9.60
C GLU A 39 -10.54 11.21 -9.94
N ARG A 40 -9.62 11.42 -8.99
CA ARG A 40 -8.17 11.40 -9.26
C ARG A 40 -7.54 10.07 -8.86
N LEU A 41 -6.58 9.62 -9.67
CA LEU A 41 -5.81 8.41 -9.43
C LEU A 41 -4.32 8.72 -9.35
N TRP A 42 -3.69 8.25 -8.28
CA TRP A 42 -2.26 7.99 -8.24
C TRP A 42 -2.06 6.48 -8.33
N CYS A 43 -1.21 6.02 -9.24
CA CYS A 43 -0.93 4.60 -9.43
C CYS A 43 0.55 4.42 -9.76
N ALA A 44 1.18 3.42 -9.15
CA ALA A 44 2.58 3.09 -9.37
C ALA A 44 2.81 1.59 -9.20
N GLU A 45 3.87 1.07 -9.81
CA GLU A 45 4.36 -0.28 -9.62
C GLU A 45 5.70 -0.28 -8.88
N GLY A 46 5.99 -1.42 -8.27
CA GLY A 46 7.25 -1.66 -7.59
C GLY A 46 7.35 -3.08 -7.10
N ASP A 47 8.34 -3.31 -6.24
CA ASP A 47 8.58 -4.59 -5.60
C ASP A 47 8.49 -4.47 -4.08
N LEU A 48 7.74 -5.37 -3.44
CA LEU A 48 7.81 -5.57 -2.01
C LEU A 48 9.12 -6.29 -1.69
N ILE A 49 10.04 -5.57 -1.07
CA ILE A 49 11.39 -6.06 -0.78
C ILE A 49 11.54 -6.60 0.65
N GLU A 50 10.67 -6.19 1.56
CA GLU A 50 10.73 -6.53 2.98
C GLU A 50 9.36 -6.45 3.65
N SER A 51 9.05 -7.44 4.48
CA SER A 51 7.96 -7.38 5.47
C SER A 51 8.55 -6.93 6.80
N GLY A 52 8.27 -5.69 7.19
CA GLY A 52 8.89 -5.06 8.35
C GLY A 52 8.47 -5.70 9.68
N ASP A 53 9.32 -5.55 10.70
CA ASP A 53 9.08 -6.08 12.04
C ASP A 53 9.14 -5.06 13.18
N ALA A 54 9.36 -3.78 12.83
CA ALA A 54 9.62 -2.68 13.75
C ALA A 54 8.69 -2.72 14.98
N GLU A 55 9.28 -2.67 16.17
CA GLU A 55 8.56 -2.87 17.43
C GLU A 55 7.50 -1.80 17.68
N ASN A 56 7.82 -0.55 17.34
CA ASN A 56 6.94 0.60 17.44
C ASN A 56 5.80 0.61 16.41
N LEU A 57 5.74 -0.36 15.49
CA LEU A 57 4.71 -0.50 14.47
C LEU A 57 4.00 -1.85 14.63
N CYS A 58 2.94 -1.90 15.45
CA CYS A 58 2.24 -3.13 15.86
C CYS A 58 1.23 -3.69 14.83
N ARG A 59 1.52 -3.57 13.53
CA ARG A 59 0.68 -4.06 12.42
C ARG A 59 1.56 -4.62 11.30
N THR A 60 0.93 -5.23 10.29
CA THR A 60 1.60 -5.60 9.03
C THR A 60 2.32 -4.40 8.43
N GLN A 61 3.58 -4.59 8.04
CA GLN A 61 4.43 -3.57 7.45
C GLN A 61 4.94 -4.07 6.09
N ALA A 62 4.97 -3.19 5.10
CA ALA A 62 5.49 -3.49 3.77
C ALA A 62 6.49 -2.40 3.37
N LYS A 63 7.70 -2.79 3.00
CA LYS A 63 8.69 -1.91 2.39
C LYS A 63 8.75 -2.20 0.91
N ILE A 64 8.53 -1.15 0.12
CA ILE A 64 8.35 -1.27 -1.32
C ILE A 64 9.38 -0.38 -2.01
N HIS A 65 10.07 -0.94 -2.99
CA HIS A 65 10.90 -0.20 -3.93
C HIS A 65 10.05 0.10 -5.16
N LEU A 66 9.70 1.37 -5.40
CA LEU A 66 8.96 1.73 -6.61
C LEU A 66 9.86 1.64 -7.83
N THR A 67 9.37 0.98 -8.88
CA THR A 67 10.02 0.88 -10.19
C THR A 67 9.53 1.96 -11.14
N ASP A 68 8.36 2.54 -10.89
CA ASP A 68 7.82 3.70 -11.58
C ASP A 68 7.13 4.69 -10.62
N GLY A 69 6.67 5.81 -11.16
CA GLY A 69 5.99 6.85 -10.39
C GLY A 69 6.93 7.67 -9.51
N ASN A 70 6.42 8.78 -8.99
CA ASN A 70 7.17 9.69 -8.14
C ASN A 70 6.65 9.61 -6.69
N VAL A 71 7.47 9.06 -5.78
CA VAL A 71 7.15 8.99 -4.34
C VAL A 71 6.86 10.38 -3.77
N GLY A 72 7.51 11.43 -4.28
CA GLY A 72 7.30 12.82 -3.85
C GLY A 72 5.86 13.30 -4.01
N GLU A 73 5.08 12.75 -4.96
CA GLU A 73 3.67 13.10 -5.13
C GLU A 73 2.83 12.66 -3.92
N LEU A 74 3.20 11.57 -3.26
CA LEU A 74 2.55 11.12 -2.02
C LEU A 74 2.78 12.07 -0.84
N LEU A 75 3.81 12.91 -0.90
CA LEU A 75 4.16 13.89 0.14
C LEU A 75 3.64 15.28 -0.19
N HIS A 76 3.80 15.72 -1.44
CA HIS A 76 3.52 17.10 -1.85
C HIS A 76 2.12 17.31 -2.44
N SER A 77 1.45 16.25 -2.88
CA SER A 77 0.09 16.32 -3.42
C SER A 77 -0.72 15.06 -3.09
N PRO A 78 -0.86 14.70 -1.80
CA PRO A 78 -1.50 13.46 -1.41
C PRO A 78 -3.00 13.46 -1.74
N LEU A 79 -3.45 12.43 -2.45
CA LEU A 79 -4.87 12.13 -2.67
C LEU A 79 -5.56 11.49 -1.43
N GLY A 80 -4.99 11.66 -0.23
CA GLY A 80 -5.40 10.97 1.01
C GLY A 80 -4.23 10.25 1.69
N ASN A 81 -4.49 9.55 2.79
CA ASN A 81 -3.47 8.82 3.56
C ASN A 81 -3.45 7.30 3.29
N HIS A 82 -4.55 6.71 2.80
CA HIS A 82 -4.64 5.29 2.50
C HIS A 82 -4.05 4.94 1.12
N ILE A 83 -3.43 3.77 1.00
CA ILE A 83 -2.94 3.18 -0.25
C ILE A 83 -3.50 1.76 -0.34
N VAL A 84 -3.97 1.37 -1.51
CA VAL A 84 -4.29 -0.02 -1.82
C VAL A 84 -3.06 -0.66 -2.45
N LEU A 85 -2.67 -1.82 -1.93
CA LEU A 85 -1.59 -2.65 -2.45
C LEU A 85 -2.18 -3.90 -3.08
N VAL A 86 -1.81 -4.17 -4.33
CA VAL A 86 -2.22 -5.35 -5.09
C VAL A 86 -0.96 -6.14 -5.47
N PRO A 87 -0.84 -7.43 -5.13
CA PRO A 87 0.26 -8.25 -5.64
C PRO A 87 0.23 -8.36 -7.17
N GLY A 88 1.38 -8.21 -7.82
CA GLY A 88 1.55 -8.27 -9.26
C GLY A 88 1.58 -6.92 -9.97
N HIS A 89 1.88 -6.97 -11.28
CA HIS A 89 1.85 -5.82 -12.20
C HIS A 89 0.46 -5.66 -12.80
N HIS A 90 -0.25 -4.62 -12.37
CA HIS A 90 -1.64 -4.36 -12.72
C HIS A 90 -1.90 -2.88 -13.06
N ALA A 91 -0.89 -2.02 -13.06
CA ALA A 91 -1.09 -0.58 -13.24
C ALA A 91 -1.76 -0.25 -14.58
N ALA A 92 -1.33 -0.89 -15.68
CA ALA A 92 -1.94 -0.68 -17.00
C ALA A 92 -3.45 -0.99 -17.00
N ARG A 93 -3.84 -2.12 -16.42
CA ARG A 93 -5.26 -2.54 -16.32
C ARG A 93 -6.06 -1.59 -15.44
N LEU A 94 -5.48 -1.14 -14.32
CA LEU A 94 -6.16 -0.25 -13.38
C LEU A 94 -6.32 1.17 -13.93
N ARG A 95 -5.31 1.69 -14.63
CA ARG A 95 -5.38 2.97 -15.34
C ARG A 95 -6.45 2.94 -16.43
N ALA A 96 -6.47 1.89 -17.26
CA ALA A 96 -7.48 1.73 -18.30
C ALA A 96 -8.91 1.67 -17.72
N TRP A 97 -9.10 0.97 -16.60
CA TRP A 97 -10.40 0.96 -15.90
C TRP A 97 -10.79 2.36 -15.42
N TRP A 98 -9.87 3.09 -14.79
CA TRP A 98 -10.14 4.43 -14.28
C TRP A 98 -10.49 5.40 -15.41
N GLU A 99 -9.75 5.35 -16.53
CA GLU A 99 -10.03 6.13 -17.74
C GLU A 99 -11.39 5.82 -18.37
N THR A 100 -11.91 4.60 -18.21
CA THR A 100 -13.20 4.19 -18.82
C THR A 100 -14.39 4.49 -17.91
N VAL A 101 -14.21 4.43 -16.59
CA VAL A 101 -15.32 4.44 -15.63
C VAL A 101 -15.45 5.79 -14.92
N ILE A 102 -14.34 6.49 -14.73
CA ILE A 102 -14.27 7.72 -13.93
C ILE A 102 -14.04 8.95 -14.80
N HIS A 103 -13.37 8.79 -15.94
CA HIS A 103 -13.10 9.86 -16.91
C HIS A 103 -14.03 9.77 -18.12
#